data_AF-A0A2M7G2T1-F1
#
_entry.id   AF-A0A2M7G2T1-F1
#
_cell.length_a   1.000
_cell.length_b   1.000
_cell.length_c   1.000
_cell.angle_alpha   90.00
_cell.angle_beta   90.00
_cell.angle_gamma   90.00
#
_symmetry.space_group_name_H-M   'P 1'
#
loop_
_entity.id
_entity.type
_entity.pdbx_description
1 polymer ?
#
loop_
_entity_poly.entity_id
_entity_poly.type
_entity_poly.pdbx_seq_one_letter_code
_entity_poly.pdbx_strand_id
1 'polypeptide(L)'
;MQALLRKCIVCRCINHRKLMFRIQKQDLGPQWVKTNAPGGPSLYVCQNANCLERMQRKRYLQKRWGTIPEQDLHDFFERLKLPGKN
;
A
#
# COMPACT_ATOMS: atom_id res chain seq x y z
N MET A 1 11.30 17.92 -15.64
CA MET A 1 10.39 17.04 -14.86
C MET A 1 10.93 16.91 -13.45
N GLN A 2 10.20 17.39 -12.43
CA GLN A 2 10.60 17.13 -11.03
C GLN A 2 10.42 15.64 -10.73
N ALA A 3 11.46 14.98 -10.22
CA ALA A 3 11.37 13.60 -9.76
C ALA A 3 10.41 13.53 -8.56
N LEU A 4 9.27 12.86 -8.73
CA LEU A 4 8.32 12.62 -7.63
C LEU A 4 8.88 11.53 -6.73
N LEU A 5 9.81 11.89 -5.85
CA LEU A 5 10.39 10.98 -4.88
C LEU A 5 9.40 10.71 -3.73
N ARG A 6 9.41 9.48 -3.22
CA ARG A 6 8.59 9.03 -2.09
C ARG A 6 9.42 8.18 -1.14
N LYS A 7 9.04 8.22 0.13
CA LYS A 7 9.68 7.44 1.19
C LYS A 7 8.89 6.17 1.44
N CYS A 8 9.55 5.02 1.39
CA CYS A 8 8.94 3.75 1.78
C CYS A 8 8.54 3.81 3.26
N ILE A 9 7.31 3.43 3.59
CA ILE A 9 6.85 3.41 4.98
C ILE A 9 7.54 2.31 5.82
N VAL A 10 8.07 1.27 5.17
CA VAL A 10 8.68 0.10 5.81
C VAL A 10 10.19 0.25 5.99
N CYS A 11 10.94 0.36 4.89
CA CYS A 11 12.40 0.43 4.93
C CYS A 11 12.96 1.86 4.94
N ARG A 12 12.10 2.88 4.79
CA ARG A 12 12.46 4.30 4.84
C ARG A 12 13.37 4.79 3.71
N CYS A 13 13.67 3.96 2.70
CA CYS A 13 14.39 4.40 1.50
C CYS A 13 13.58 5.43 0.71
N ILE A 14 14.29 6.27 -0.05
CA ILE A 14 13.70 7.25 -0.97
C ILE A 14 13.88 6.72 -2.38
N ASN A 15 12.79 6.64 -3.15
CA ASN A 15 12.84 6.21 -4.55
C ASN A 15 11.75 6.94 -5.36
N HIS A 16 11.84 6.85 -6.69
CA HIS A 16 10.84 7.42 -7.59
C HIS A 16 9.47 6.77 -7.36
N ARG A 17 8.40 7.58 -7.31
CA ARG A 17 7.02 7.15 -7.07
C ARG A 17 6.59 5.98 -7.96
N LYS A 18 7.03 5.96 -9.22
CA LYS A 18 6.68 4.91 -10.20
C LYS A 18 7.29 3.54 -9.87
N LEU A 19 8.31 3.47 -9.01
CA LEU A 19 8.99 2.25 -8.59
C LEU A 19 8.50 1.75 -7.22
N MET A 20 7.35 2.26 -6.76
CA MET A 20 6.75 1.92 -5.47
C MET A 20 5.27 1.64 -5.66
N PHE A 21 4.74 0.72 -4.85
CA PHE A 21 3.30 0.61 -4.71
C PHE A 21 2.76 1.83 -3.96
N ARG A 22 1.80 2.52 -4.57
CA ARG A 22 0.96 3.50 -3.90
C ARG A 22 -0.25 2.77 -3.33
N ILE A 23 -0.46 2.85 -2.03
CA ILE A 23 -1.56 2.19 -1.34
C ILE A 23 -2.47 3.24 -0.75
N GLN A 24 -3.75 3.16 -1.08
CA GLN A 24 -4.83 3.96 -0.54
C GLN A 24 -5.82 3.04 0.18
N LYS A 25 -6.61 3.60 1.10
CA LYS A 25 -7.57 2.82 1.91
C LYS A 25 -8.58 2.06 1.03
N GLN A 26 -9.00 2.66 -0.07
CA GLN A 26 -9.92 2.08 -1.05
C GLN A 26 -9.35 0.84 -1.78
N ASP A 27 -8.02 0.67 -1.82
CA ASP A 27 -7.39 -0.48 -2.49
C ASP A 27 -7.55 -1.77 -1.67
N LEU A 28 -7.99 -1.66 -0.41
CA LEU A 28 -8.22 -2.80 0.48
C LEU A 28 -9.46 -3.61 0.06
N GLY A 29 -10.47 -2.98 -0.56
CA GLY A 29 -11.67 -3.66 -1.04
C GLY A 29 -12.83 -2.72 -1.33
N PRO A 30 -13.89 -3.20 -2.03
CA PRO A 30 -15.03 -2.41 -2.47
C PRO A 30 -15.78 -1.69 -1.33
N GLN A 31 -15.84 -2.28 -0.14
CA GLN A 31 -16.42 -1.68 1.06
C GLN A 31 -15.68 -0.41 1.54
N TRP A 32 -14.43 -0.22 1.11
CA TRP A 32 -13.59 0.93 1.46
C TRP A 32 -13.63 2.06 0.42
N VAL A 33 -14.38 1.88 -0.69
CA VAL A 33 -14.50 2.82 -1.82
C VAL A 33 -15.52 3.95 -1.54
N LYS A 34 -16.07 4.04 -0.32
CA LYS A 34 -17.21 4.93 0.03
C LYS A 34 -17.04 6.43 -0.22
N THR A 35 -15.85 6.89 -0.62
CA THR A 35 -15.63 8.29 -1.01
C THR A 35 -15.03 8.34 -2.41
N ASN A 36 -15.82 8.79 -3.39
CA ASN A 36 -15.42 9.19 -4.75
C ASN A 36 -14.43 10.38 -4.78
N ALA A 37 -13.61 10.57 -3.74
CA ALA A 37 -12.64 11.64 -3.65
C ALA A 37 -11.25 11.10 -4.05
N PRO A 38 -10.78 11.31 -5.30
CA PRO A 38 -9.39 11.08 -5.65
C PRO A 38 -8.52 12.02 -4.80
N GLY A 39 -8.00 11.53 -3.67
CA GLY A 39 -7.24 12.40 -2.77
C GLY A 39 -6.90 11.85 -1.39
N GLY A 40 -7.32 10.63 -1.04
CA GLY A 40 -7.04 10.07 0.29
C GLY A 40 -5.53 9.87 0.58
N PRO A 41 -5.14 9.89 1.87
CA PRO A 41 -3.76 9.71 2.28
C PRO A 41 -3.18 8.43 1.69
N SER A 42 -2.08 8.57 0.94
CA SER A 42 -1.43 7.44 0.28
C SER A 42 -0.18 7.02 1.05
N LEU A 43 0.00 5.71 1.20
CA LEU A 43 1.26 5.11 1.64
C LEU A 43 2.06 4.68 0.42
N TYR A 44 3.39 4.69 0.56
CA TYR A 44 4.29 4.17 -0.46
C TYR A 44 5.13 3.04 0.13
N VAL A 45 5.21 1.92 -0.58
CA VAL A 45 6.02 0.75 -0.19
C VAL A 45 6.80 0.24 -1.39
N CYS A 46 8.00 -0.30 -1.15
CA CYS A 46 8.81 -0.87 -2.22
C CYS A 46 8.12 -2.10 -2.82
N GLN A 47 8.32 -2.32 -4.11
CA GLN A 47 7.85 -3.50 -4.85
C GLN A 47 8.77 -4.71 -4.61
N ASN A 48 9.07 -5.02 -3.35
CA ASN A 48 9.85 -6.21 -2.99
C ASN A 48 9.17 -6.98 -1.86
N ALA A 49 9.34 -8.30 -1.88
CA ALA A 49 8.72 -9.21 -0.92
C ALA A 49 9.06 -8.83 0.53
N ASN A 50 10.31 -8.46 0.82
CA ASN A 50 10.74 -8.10 2.17
C ASN A 50 9.92 -6.94 2.75
N CYS A 51 9.69 -5.88 1.97
CA CYS A 51 8.90 -4.74 2.43
C CYS A 51 7.43 -5.10 2.60
N LEU A 52 6.87 -5.91 1.70
CA LEU A 52 5.47 -6.35 1.77
C LEU A 52 5.22 -7.25 2.99
N GLU A 53 6.07 -8.25 3.22
CA GLU A 53 6.00 -9.15 4.38
C GLU A 53 6.12 -8.38 5.70
N ARG A 54 7.08 -7.45 5.78
CA ARG A 54 7.24 -6.58 6.95
C ARG A 54 6.04 -5.67 7.14
N MET A 55 5.46 -5.16 6.06
CA MET A 55 4.24 -4.34 6.12
C MET A 55 3.07 -5.11 6.73
N GLN A 56 2.88 -6.36 6.29
CA GLN A 56 1.86 -7.27 6.80
C GLN A 56 2.10 -7.61 8.28
N ARG A 57 3.29 -8.11 8.61
CA ARG A 57 3.65 -8.54 9.98
C ARG A 57 3.54 -7.41 11.02
N LYS A 58 3.92 -6.18 10.65
CA LYS A 58 3.90 -5.03 11.57
C LYS A 58 2.57 -4.27 11.55
N ARG A 59 1.56 -4.78 10.82
CA ARG A 59 0.19 -4.24 10.80
C ARG A 59 0.13 -2.75 10.40
N TYR A 60 0.97 -2.33 9.45
CA TYR A 60 1.08 -0.91 9.06
C TYR A 60 -0.23 -0.31 8.55
N LEU A 61 -1.00 -1.08 7.78
CA LEU A 61 -2.28 -0.63 7.23
C LEU A 61 -3.30 -0.39 8.34
N GLN A 62 -3.36 -1.29 9.33
CA GLN A 62 -4.22 -1.14 10.49
C GLN A 62 -3.81 0.05 11.38
N LYS A 63 -2.51 0.26 11.57
CA LYS A 63 -1.99 1.44 12.27
C LYS A 63 -2.36 2.76 11.57
N ARG A 64 -2.45 2.75 10.23
CA ARG A 64 -2.78 3.95 9.46
C ARG A 64 -4.28 4.23 9.39
N TRP A 65 -5.10 3.20 9.22
CA TRP A 65 -6.52 3.36 8.87
C TRP A 65 -7.51 2.71 9.85
N GLY A 66 -7.01 2.18 10.97
CA GLY A 66 -7.79 1.58 12.04
C GLY A 66 -8.05 0.09 11.83
N THR A 67 -9.14 -0.41 12.40
CA THR A 67 -9.56 -1.80 12.24
C THR A 67 -9.85 -2.10 10.78
N ILE A 68 -9.11 -3.04 10.22
CA ILE A 68 -9.33 -3.61 8.88
C ILE A 68 -9.56 -5.11 9.09
N PRO A 69 -10.63 -5.69 8.52
CA PRO A 69 -10.87 -7.12 8.53
C PRO A 69 -9.65 -7.90 8.04
N GLU A 70 -9.39 -9.04 8.68
CA GLU A 70 -8.22 -9.86 8.33
C GLU A 70 -8.30 -10.40 6.90
N GLN A 71 -9.50 -10.76 6.45
CA GLN A 71 -9.75 -11.19 5.07
C GLN A 71 -9.36 -10.10 4.05
N ASP A 72 -9.76 -8.85 4.28
CA ASP A 72 -9.42 -7.73 3.39
C ASP A 72 -7.91 -7.52 3.29
N LEU A 73 -7.20 -7.66 4.41
CA LEU A 73 -5.74 -7.56 4.43
C LEU A 73 -5.11 -8.73 3.69
N HIS A 74 -5.57 -9.94 3.95
CA HIS A 74 -5.10 -11.15 3.27
C HIS A 74 -5.24 -10.99 1.75
N ASP A 75 -6.45 -10.69 1.27
CA ASP A 75 -6.73 -10.55 -0.15
C ASP A 75 -5.94 -9.40 -0.78
N PHE A 76 -5.79 -8.29 -0.06
CA PHE A 76 -4.95 -7.18 -0.50
C PHE A 76 -3.48 -7.59 -0.68
N PHE A 77 -2.90 -8.29 0.29
CA PHE A 77 -1.51 -8.73 0.20
C PHE A 77 -1.31 -9.82 -0.86
N GLU A 78 -2.26 -10.72 -1.05
CA GLU A 78 -2.22 -11.69 -2.14
C GLU A 78 -2.27 -10.98 -3.50
N ARG A 79 -3.13 -9.97 -3.69
CA ARG A 79 -3.14 -9.13 -4.90
C ARG A 79 -1.80 -8.44 -5.17
N LEU A 80 -1.06 -8.03 -4.13
CA LEU A 80 0.27 -7.41 -4.28
C LEU A 80 1.40 -8.40 -4.55
N LYS A 81 1.25 -9.65 -4.13
CA LYS A 81 2.24 -10.73 -4.37
C LYS A 81 2.05 -11.40 -5.72
N LEU A 82 0.82 -11.43 -6.23
CA LEU A 82 0.56 -11.87 -7.59
C LEU A 82 1.32 -10.94 -8.53
N PRO A 83 2.23 -11.45 -9.39
CA PRO A 83 2.90 -10.64 -10.39
C PRO A 83 1.88 -10.24 -11.46
N GLY A 84 1.08 -9.23 -11.15
CA GLY A 84 0.16 -8.59 -12.06
C GLY A 84 0.93 -7.63 -12.95
N LYS A 85 1.29 -8.11 -14.15
CA LYS A 85 1.56 -7.29 -15.34
C LYS A 85 0.60 -6.08 -15.35
N ASN A 86 1.16 -4.87 -15.22
CA ASN A 86 0.71 -3.69 -15.98
C ASN A 86 1.80 -2.62 -15.95
#